data_AF-V6TYJ8-F1
#
_entry.id   AF-V6TYJ8-F1
#
_cell.length_a   1.000
_cell.length_b   1.000
_cell.length_c   1.000
_cell.angle_alpha   90.00
_cell.angle_beta   90.00
_cell.angle_gamma   90.00
#
_symmetry.space_group_name_H-M   'P 1'
#
loop_
_entity.id
_entity.type
_entity.pdbx_description
1 polymer ?
#
loop_
_entity_poly.entity_id
_entity_poly.type
_entity_poly.pdbx_seq_one_letter_code
_entity_poly.pdbx_strand_id
1 'polypeptide(L)'
;MTVASPLLEQFLMVNSGNFHYNIVDRGVDGDTFFYKVAFFLMDPKDPIPEAITFTFYEDSSNGESALLFVPENYHYRCDTRCIAEGKFSALLMSHFNQKLRAKSLIS
;
A
#
# COMPACT_ATOMS: atom_id res chain seq x y z
N MET A 1 5.30 -11.06 14.04
CA MET A 1 4.71 -9.83 13.49
C MET A 1 5.85 -8.96 12.99
N THR A 2 5.82 -8.61 11.71
CA THR A 2 6.81 -7.72 11.10
C THR A 2 6.50 -6.30 11.54
N VAL A 3 7.42 -5.66 12.25
CA VAL A 3 7.23 -4.29 12.76
C VAL A 3 7.50 -3.30 11.63
N ALA A 4 6.52 -2.45 11.33
CA ALA A 4 6.65 -1.32 10.40
C ALA A 4 7.58 -0.25 10.99
N SER A 5 8.16 0.58 10.14
CA SER A 5 8.72 1.85 10.61
C SER A 5 7.60 2.77 11.12
N PRO A 6 7.92 3.73 12.01
CA PRO A 6 6.94 4.71 12.48
C PRO A 6 6.31 5.54 11.37
N LEU A 7 7.11 5.89 10.34
CA LEU A 7 6.64 6.70 9.21
C LEU A 7 5.63 5.94 8.35
N LEU A 8 5.90 4.66 8.04
CA LEU A 8 4.95 3.80 7.35
C LEU A 8 3.68 3.61 8.18
N GLU A 9 3.80 3.27 9.46
CA GLU A 9 2.66 3.01 10.33
C GLU A 9 1.71 4.23 10.40
N GLN A 10 2.27 5.42 10.61
CA GLN A 10 1.50 6.67 10.63
C GLN A 10 0.78 6.91 9.30
N PHE A 11 1.47 6.70 8.17
CA PHE A 11 0.85 6.85 6.86
C PHE A 11 -0.32 5.88 6.68
N LEU A 12 -0.12 4.59 6.97
CA LEU A 12 -1.13 3.54 6.81
C LEU A 12 -2.35 3.79 7.71
N MET A 13 -2.14 4.18 8.96
CA MET A 13 -3.24 4.49 9.90
C MET A 13 -4.12 5.63 9.40
N VAL A 14 -3.53 6.67 8.80
CA VAL A 14 -4.28 7.86 8.36
C VAL A 14 -4.92 7.67 6.98
N ASN A 15 -4.25 6.96 6.08
CA ASN A 15 -4.57 7.01 4.65
C ASN A 15 -5.27 5.76 4.10
N SER A 16 -5.32 4.65 4.84
CA SER A 16 -5.90 3.39 4.33
C SER A 16 -7.44 3.39 4.30
N GLY A 17 -8.10 4.30 5.03
CA GLY A 17 -9.56 4.34 5.11
C GLY A 17 -10.15 3.01 5.63
N ASN A 18 -11.10 2.43 4.91
CA ASN A 18 -11.74 1.17 5.28
C ASN A 18 -10.94 -0.09 4.90
N PHE A 19 -9.74 0.07 4.34
CA PHE A 19 -8.89 -1.08 4.01
C PHE A 19 -8.17 -1.58 5.25
N HIS A 20 -8.26 -2.89 5.45
CA HIS A 20 -7.35 -3.60 6.32
C HIS A 20 -6.04 -3.84 5.58
N TYR A 21 -4.95 -3.94 6.31
CA TYR A 21 -3.65 -4.16 5.71
C TYR A 21 -2.77 -5.10 6.53
N ASN A 22 -1.87 -5.80 5.84
CA ASN A 22 -0.83 -6.63 6.42
C ASN A 22 0.49 -6.35 5.72
N ILE A 23 1.57 -6.23 6.49
CA ILE A 23 2.94 -6.24 5.94
C ILE A 23 3.29 -7.69 5.64
N VAL A 24 3.38 -8.03 4.35
CA VAL A 24 3.62 -9.39 3.88
C VAL A 24 5.08 -9.69 3.62
N ASP A 25 5.89 -8.65 3.41
CA ASP A 25 7.33 -8.76 3.18
C ASP A 25 8.02 -7.46 3.59
N ARG A 26 9.29 -7.54 3.98
CA ARG A 26 10.15 -6.37 4.15
C ARG A 26 11.60 -6.73 3.90
N GLY A 27 12.37 -5.74 3.48
CA GLY A 27 13.79 -5.93 3.26
C GLY A 27 14.51 -4.65 2.95
N VAL A 28 15.66 -4.79 2.29
CA VAL A 28 16.50 -3.68 1.84
C VAL A 28 16.73 -3.86 0.35
N ASP A 29 16.56 -2.78 -0.41
CA ASP A 29 16.82 -2.69 -1.85
C ASP A 29 17.83 -1.55 -2.07
N GLY A 30 19.09 -1.91 -2.31
CA GLY A 30 20.21 -0.96 -2.27
C GLY A 30 20.38 -0.36 -0.88
N ASP A 31 20.23 0.97 -0.77
CA ASP A 31 20.29 1.71 0.49
C ASP A 31 18.90 2.02 1.07
N THR A 32 17.83 1.48 0.47
CA THR A 32 16.45 1.83 0.79
C THR A 32 15.75 0.67 1.50
N PHE A 33 15.09 0.92 2.63
CA PHE A 33 14.22 -0.09 3.23
C PHE A 33 12.93 -0.20 2.45
N PHE A 34 12.43 -1.42 2.23
CA PHE A 34 11.14 -1.63 1.60
C PHE A 34 10.18 -2.46 2.46
N TYR A 35 8.88 -2.21 2.26
CA TYR A 35 7.79 -2.95 2.86
C TYR A 35 6.76 -3.29 1.78
N LYS A 36 6.43 -4.57 1.59
CA LYS A 36 5.28 -4.95 0.78
C LYS A 36 4.06 -5.04 1.68
N VAL A 37 3.05 -4.26 1.37
CA VAL A 37 1.82 -4.14 2.14
C VAL A 37 0.66 -4.61 1.28
N ALA A 38 -0.05 -5.62 1.76
CA ALA A 38 -1.26 -6.13 1.15
C ALA A 38 -2.47 -5.46 1.80
N PHE A 39 -3.33 -4.84 1.01
CA PHE A 39 -4.57 -4.20 1.44
C PHE A 39 -5.77 -5.01 0.98
N PHE A 40 -6.77 -5.18 1.84
CA PHE A 40 -7.98 -5.93 1.53
C PHE A 40 -9.19 -5.31 2.23
N LEU A 41 -10.37 -5.50 1.66
CA LEU A 41 -11.64 -5.18 2.31
C LEU A 41 -12.17 -6.43 3.01
N MET A 42 -12.49 -6.32 4.28
CA MET A 42 -13.30 -7.33 4.97
C MET A 42 -14.76 -6.92 4.85
N ASP A 43 -15.57 -7.69 4.12
CA ASP A 43 -17.02 -7.65 4.29
C ASP A 43 -17.39 -8.71 5.36
N PRO A 44 -18.03 -8.30 6.47
CA PRO A 44 -18.44 -9.22 7.53
C PRO A 44 -19.37 -10.34 7.08
N LYS A 45 -20.05 -10.17 5.94
CA LYS A 45 -21.00 -11.14 5.38
C LYS A 45 -20.36 -12.08 4.37
N ASP A 46 -19.33 -11.63 3.66
CA ASP A 46 -18.66 -12.40 2.61
C ASP A 46 -17.17 -12.02 2.54
N PRO A 47 -16.24 -12.87 2.97
CA PRO A 47 -14.82 -12.53 2.88
C PRO A 47 -14.42 -12.38 1.41
N ILE A 48 -14.00 -11.17 1.01
CA ILE A 48 -13.54 -10.88 -0.34
C ILE A 48 -12.05 -11.27 -0.42
N PRO A 49 -11.65 -12.39 -1.06
CA PRO A 49 -10.27 -12.89 -1.09
C PRO A 49 -9.37 -12.10 -2.07
N GLU A 50 -9.51 -10.78 -2.10
CA GLU A 50 -8.77 -9.89 -2.97
C GLU A 50 -7.95 -8.93 -2.13
N ALA A 51 -6.64 -9.14 -2.19
CA ALA A 51 -5.68 -8.16 -1.72
C ALA A 51 -5.09 -7.39 -2.92
N ILE A 52 -4.82 -6.10 -2.73
CA ILE A 52 -3.98 -5.31 -3.60
C ILE A 52 -2.67 -5.04 -2.89
N THR A 53 -1.55 -5.23 -3.58
CA THR A 53 -0.22 -5.09 -2.98
C THR A 53 0.40 -3.78 -3.41
N PHE A 54 1.01 -3.08 -2.47
CA PHE A 54 1.87 -1.93 -2.72
C PHE A 54 3.23 -2.19 -2.09
N THR A 55 4.29 -1.70 -2.74
CA THR A 55 5.62 -1.65 -2.14
C THR A 55 5.89 -0.22 -1.70
N PHE A 56 6.19 -0.07 -0.42
CA PHE A 56 6.64 1.18 0.18
C PHE A 56 8.15 1.16 0.32
N TYR A 57 8.78 2.30 0.10
CA TYR A 57 10.21 2.50 0.16
C TYR A 57 10.50 3.67 1.09
N GLU A 58 11.38 3.45 2.06
CA GLU A 58 11.88 4.50 2.93
C GLU A 58 13.27 4.90 2.49
N ASP A 59 13.35 6.13 2.00
CA ASP A 59 14.58 6.78 1.60
C ASP A 59 14.96 7.79 2.69
N SER A 60 16.19 7.68 3.19
CA SER A 60 16.77 8.66 4.10
C SER A 60 17.86 9.43 3.36
N SER A 61 17.51 10.59 2.84
CA SER A 61 18.44 11.45 2.11
C SER A 61 18.61 12.78 2.85
N ASN A 62 19.86 13.17 3.14
CA ASN A 62 20.20 14.43 3.82
C ASN A 62 19.53 14.64 5.20
N GLY A 63 19.22 13.56 5.92
CA GLY A 63 18.58 13.63 7.24
C GLY A 63 17.05 13.76 7.20
N GLU A 64 16.44 13.85 6.02
CA GLU A 64 14.99 13.74 5.86
C GLU A 64 14.62 12.32 5.45
N SER A 65 13.63 11.75 6.15
CA SER A 65 13.02 10.47 5.76
C SER A 65 11.83 10.74 4.83
N ALA A 66 11.85 10.16 3.64
CA ALA A 66 10.74 10.16 2.70
C ALA A 66 10.15 8.77 2.57
N LEU A 67 8.83 8.69 2.50
CA LEU A 67 8.11 7.46 2.21
C LEU A 67 7.57 7.55 0.79
N LEU A 68 8.06 6.66 -0.06
CA LEU A 68 7.61 6.49 -1.43
C LEU A 68 6.80 5.21 -1.53
N PHE A 69 5.86 5.11 -2.46
CA PHE A 69 5.13 3.87 -2.71
C PHE A 69 4.92 3.61 -4.19
N VAL A 70 4.69 2.34 -4.52
CA VAL A 70 4.43 1.86 -5.88
C VAL A 70 3.36 0.76 -5.84
N PRO A 71 2.30 0.84 -6.67
CA PRO A 71 1.37 -0.28 -6.84
C PRO A 71 2.06 -1.48 -7.51
N GLU A 72 1.57 -2.68 -7.24
CA GLU A 72 2.01 -3.88 -7.95
C GLU A 72 1.89 -3.69 -9.48
N ASN A 73 2.98 -3.95 -10.21
CA ASN A 73 3.14 -3.75 -11.66
C ASN A 73 3.29 -2.31 -12.16
N TYR A 74 3.56 -1.34 -11.29
CA TYR A 74 3.95 0.01 -11.69
C TYR A 74 5.46 0.25 -11.52
N HIS A 75 6.02 1.12 -12.36
CA HIS A 75 7.46 1.47 -12.31
C HIS A 75 7.73 2.82 -11.63
N TYR A 76 6.69 3.64 -11.42
CA TYR A 76 6.84 4.98 -10.87
C TYR A 76 6.58 5.01 -9.36
N ARG A 77 7.58 5.49 -8.61
CA ARG A 77 7.50 5.78 -7.18
C ARG A 77 6.76 7.09 -6.96
N CYS A 78 5.73 7.06 -6.12
CA CYS A 78 4.98 8.24 -5.71
C CYS A 78 5.40 8.64 -4.29
N ASP A 79 5.73 9.91 -4.10
CA ASP A 79 5.99 10.46 -2.77
C ASP A 79 4.67 10.64 -2.00
N THR A 80 4.59 10.05 -0.82
CA THR A 80 3.42 10.13 0.06
C THR A 80 3.11 11.55 0.50
N ARG A 81 4.10 12.45 0.56
CA ARG A 81 3.91 13.87 0.91
C ARG A 81 3.10 14.63 -0.14
N CYS A 82 3.05 14.13 -1.38
CA CYS A 82 2.28 14.73 -2.47
C CYS A 82 0.83 14.23 -2.52
N ILE A 83 0.45 13.27 -1.67
CA ILE A 83 -0.90 12.73 -1.61
C ILE A 83 -1.77 13.61 -0.73
N ALA A 84 -2.80 14.20 -1.32
CA ALA A 84 -3.85 14.85 -0.56
C ALA A 84 -4.66 13.82 0.25
N GLU A 85 -5.19 14.25 1.39
CA GLU A 85 -6.00 13.41 2.28
C GLU A 85 -7.10 12.65 1.53
N GLY A 86 -7.27 11.36 1.85
CA GLY A 86 -8.25 10.47 1.22
C GLY A 86 -7.94 10.05 -0.22
N LYS A 87 -6.89 10.58 -0.87
CA LYS A 87 -6.52 10.15 -2.23
C LYS A 87 -5.90 8.76 -2.27
N PHE A 88 -5.17 8.36 -1.22
CA PHE A 88 -4.63 7.00 -1.14
C PHE A 88 -5.74 5.95 -0.99
N SER A 89 -6.73 6.15 -0.12
CA SER A 89 -7.87 5.23 0.00
C SER A 89 -8.71 5.17 -1.27
N ALA A 90 -8.87 6.29 -1.99
CA ALA A 90 -9.49 6.30 -3.31
C ALA A 90 -8.68 5.51 -4.35
N LEU A 91 -7.34 5.59 -4.29
CA LEU A 91 -6.44 4.78 -5.12
C LEU A 91 -6.60 3.29 -4.81
N LEU A 92 -6.60 2.90 -3.52
CA LEU A 92 -6.85 1.53 -3.09
C LEU A 92 -8.18 1.00 -3.64
N MET A 93 -9.26 1.78 -3.49
CA MET A 93 -10.58 1.42 -4.01
C MET A 93 -10.59 1.27 -5.55
N SER A 94 -9.87 2.13 -6.27
CA SER A 94 -9.73 2.02 -7.73
C SER A 94 -9.05 0.71 -8.13
N HIS A 95 -7.89 0.38 -7.54
CA HIS A 95 -7.17 -0.86 -7.81
C HIS A 95 -7.98 -2.09 -7.44
N PHE A 96 -8.68 -2.05 -6.31
CA PHE A 96 -9.56 -3.14 -5.88
C PHE A 96 -10.68 -3.41 -6.88
N ASN A 97 -11.40 -2.37 -7.30
CA ASN A 97 -12.46 -2.48 -8.32
C ASN A 97 -11.94 -2.98 -9.66
N GLN A 98 -10.74 -2.57 -10.07
CA GLN A 98 -10.10 -3.09 -11.29
C GLN A 98 -9.82 -4.60 -11.17
N LYS A 99 -9.29 -5.05 -10.02
CA LYS A 99 -9.00 -6.46 -9.76
C LYS A 99 -10.27 -7.32 -9.75
N LEU A 100 -11.35 -6.83 -9.15
CA LEU A 100 -12.65 -7.50 -9.17
C LEU A 100 -13.22 -7.65 -10.59
N ARG A 101 -13.19 -6.56 -11.38
CA ARG A 101 -13.64 -6.59 -12.79
C ARG A 101 -12.81 -7.55 -13.64
N ALA A 102 -11.49 -7.57 -13.45
CA ALA A 102 -10.63 -8.49 -14.18
C ALA A 102 -10.98 -9.95 -13.90
N LYS A 103 -11.30 -10.30 -12.64
CA LYS A 103 -11.75 -11.66 -12.30
C LYS A 103 -13.12 -12.01 -12.88
N SER A 104 -14.09 -11.08 -12.86
CA SER A 104 -15.42 -11.35 -13.42
C SER A 104 -15.43 -11.52 -14.93
N LEU A 105 -14.39 -11.05 -15.63
CA LEU A 105 -14.20 -11.25 -17.08
C LEU A 105 -13.55 -12.59 -17.41
N ILE A 106 -12.98 -13.29 -16.41
CA ILE A 106 -12.30 -14.59 -16.56
C ILE A 106 -13.23 -15.75 -16.15
N SER A 107 -14.29 -15.47 -15.40
CA SER A 107 -15.37 -16.39 -15.01
C SER A 107 -16.48 -16.48 -16.04
#